data_AF-A0A4Y2Q5W3-F1
#
_entry.id   AF-A0A4Y2Q5W3-F1
#
_cell.length_a   1.000
_cell.length_b   1.000
_cell.length_c   1.000
_cell.angle_alpha   90.00
_cell.angle_beta   90.00
_cell.angle_gamma   90.00
#
_symmetry.space_group_name_H-M   'P 1'
#
loop_
_entity.id
_entity.type
_entity.pdbx_description
1 polymer ?
#
loop_
_entity_poly.entity_id
_entity_poly.type
_entity_poly.pdbx_seq_one_letter_code
_entity_poly.pdbx_strand_id
1 'polypeptide(L)'
;MKTTYENQVATLEINETTEKSAGTYTCKATNNLGTAETTNELKIQEPPSVKYDEKMKNVRLKSYSEYILDVKVFGYPAPELVWLKNGKVLESTKHTLVQMREDSTAITIRSLENTDSGTYTLQLNNPAGTVKHDFKLFVLGMYINLIITRNRLKEA
;
A
#
# COMPACT_ATOMS: atom_id res chain seq x y z
N MET A 1 0.90 -21.61 -23.93
CA MET A 1 1.90 -22.60 -23.45
C MET A 1 2.33 -23.46 -24.63
N LYS A 2 3.61 -23.76 -24.76
CA LYS A 2 4.15 -24.61 -25.83
C LYS A 2 5.14 -25.60 -25.23
N THR A 3 5.08 -26.85 -25.66
CA THR A 3 6.04 -27.88 -25.27
C THR A 3 6.86 -28.31 -26.46
N THR A 4 8.17 -28.48 -26.30
CA THR A 4 9.08 -29.01 -27.33
C THR A 4 9.97 -30.10 -26.74
N TYR A 5 10.47 -30.99 -27.60
CA TYR A 5 11.49 -31.97 -27.25
C TYR A 5 12.48 -32.08 -28.40
N GLU A 6 13.67 -31.53 -28.21
CA GLU A 6 14.72 -31.50 -29.22
C GLU A 6 16.07 -31.78 -28.54
N ASN A 7 16.93 -32.58 -29.16
CA ASN A 7 18.26 -32.90 -28.65
C ASN A 7 18.28 -33.39 -27.18
N GLN A 8 17.33 -34.24 -26.81
CA GLN A 8 17.14 -34.76 -25.43
C GLN A 8 16.75 -33.70 -24.39
N VAL A 9 16.29 -32.53 -24.82
CA VAL A 9 15.82 -31.45 -23.95
C VAL A 9 14.31 -31.26 -24.13
N ALA A 10 13.54 -31.55 -23.09
CA ALA A 10 12.12 -31.21 -23.03
C ALA A 10 11.97 -29.79 -22.47
N THR A 11 11.26 -28.91 -23.19
CA THR A 11 11.03 -27.51 -22.80
C THR A 11 9.54 -27.24 -22.69
N LEU A 12 9.13 -26.55 -21.64
CA LEU A 12 7.80 -25.94 -21.51
C LEU A 12 7.97 -24.41 -21.50
N GLU A 13 7.35 -23.76 -22.47
CA GLU A 13 7.36 -22.30 -22.65
C GLU A 13 5.99 -21.72 -22.27
N ILE A 14 6.00 -20.72 -21.38
CA ILE A 14 4.80 -19.98 -20.93
C ILE A 14 5.02 -18.52 -21.31
N ASN A 15 4.41 -18.09 -22.42
CA ASN A 15 4.65 -16.76 -23.00
C ASN A 15 4.18 -15.60 -22.13
N GLU A 16 3.04 -15.77 -21.47
CA GLU A 16 2.46 -14.79 -20.56
C GLU A 16 2.10 -15.50 -19.26
N THR A 17 2.67 -15.03 -18.17
CA THR A 17 2.39 -15.54 -16.84
C THR A 17 1.29 -14.70 -16.19
N THR A 18 0.21 -15.36 -15.78
CA THR A 18 -0.85 -14.77 -14.97
C THR A 18 -0.92 -15.52 -13.65
N GLU A 19 -1.70 -15.05 -12.67
CA GLU A 19 -1.91 -15.79 -11.42
C GLU A 19 -2.33 -17.26 -11.65
N LYS A 20 -3.08 -17.54 -12.74
CA LYS A 20 -3.52 -18.89 -13.13
C LYS A 20 -2.39 -19.79 -13.65
N SER A 21 -1.24 -19.21 -13.99
CA SER A 21 -0.04 -19.95 -14.37
C SER A 21 0.69 -20.51 -13.17
N ALA A 22 0.37 -20.08 -11.94
CA ALA A 22 0.95 -20.65 -10.73
C ALA A 22 0.52 -22.12 -10.57
N GLY A 23 1.45 -22.97 -10.18
CA GLY A 23 1.15 -24.39 -9.99
C GLY A 23 2.37 -25.29 -10.00
N THR A 24 2.12 -26.57 -9.76
CA THR A 24 3.16 -27.60 -9.83
C THR A 24 3.22 -28.17 -11.24
N TYR A 25 4.40 -28.14 -11.84
CA TYR A 25 4.67 -28.67 -13.18
C TYR A 25 5.57 -29.89 -13.06
N THR A 26 5.13 -31.01 -13.66
CA THR A 26 5.87 -32.27 -13.68
C THR A 26 6.28 -32.59 -15.12
N CYS A 27 7.58 -32.80 -15.33
CA CYS A 27 8.11 -33.36 -16.56
C CYS A 27 8.29 -34.87 -16.37
N LYS A 28 7.62 -35.67 -17.21
CA LYS A 28 7.65 -37.13 -17.19
C LYS A 28 8.26 -37.66 -18.49
N ALA A 29 9.31 -38.47 -18.37
CA ALA A 29 9.96 -39.15 -19.48
C ALA A 29 9.77 -40.66 -19.36
N THR A 30 9.31 -41.31 -20.43
CA THR A 30 9.04 -42.76 -20.46
C THR A 30 9.78 -43.40 -21.62
N ASN A 31 10.40 -44.56 -21.37
CA ASN A 31 10.91 -45.47 -22.39
C ASN A 31 10.43 -46.91 -22.12
N ASN A 32 10.90 -47.87 -22.92
CA ASN A 32 10.48 -49.27 -22.81
C ASN A 32 10.93 -49.97 -21.51
N LEU A 33 11.83 -49.35 -20.73
CA LEU A 33 12.38 -49.90 -19.49
C LEU A 33 11.79 -49.23 -18.24
N GLY A 34 11.12 -48.08 -18.37
CA GLY A 34 10.54 -47.40 -17.22
C GLY A 34 10.18 -45.94 -17.46
N THR A 35 9.96 -45.23 -16.36
CA THR A 35 9.61 -43.82 -16.33
C THR A 35 10.46 -43.08 -15.31
N ALA A 36 10.89 -41.87 -15.64
CA ALA A 36 11.48 -40.92 -14.73
C ALA A 36 10.66 -39.62 -14.72
N GLU A 37 10.58 -38.96 -13.56
CA GLU A 37 9.82 -37.73 -13.36
C GLU A 37 10.64 -36.70 -12.58
N THR A 38 10.47 -35.43 -12.92
CA THR A 38 10.95 -34.29 -12.12
C THR A 38 9.82 -33.27 -11.98
N THR A 39 9.74 -32.63 -10.82
CA THR A 39 8.63 -31.76 -10.45
C THR A 39 9.16 -30.44 -9.91
N ASN A 40 8.59 -29.33 -10.36
CA ASN A 40 8.92 -27.99 -9.86
C ASN A 40 7.66 -27.15 -9.67
N GLU A 41 7.70 -26.22 -8.72
CA GLU A 41 6.59 -25.28 -8.46
C GLU A 41 6.88 -23.94 -9.15
N LEU A 42 5.96 -23.50 -10.03
CA LEU A 42 5.96 -22.16 -10.59
C LEU A 42 5.18 -21.22 -9.66
N LYS A 43 5.88 -20.26 -9.08
CA LYS A 43 5.29 -19.20 -8.25
C LYS A 43 5.20 -17.91 -9.03
N ILE A 44 4.02 -17.32 -9.07
CA ILE A 44 3.79 -16.00 -9.66
C ILE A 44 3.90 -14.96 -8.56
N GLN A 45 4.66 -13.90 -8.82
CA GLN A 45 4.86 -12.82 -7.88
C GLN A 45 4.90 -11.48 -8.62
N GLU A 46 4.25 -10.48 -8.06
CA GLU A 46 4.27 -9.10 -8.51
C GLU A 46 4.68 -8.20 -7.34
N PRO A 47 5.66 -7.29 -7.51
CA PRO A 47 6.11 -6.43 -6.42
C PRO A 47 4.97 -5.52 -5.95
N PRO A 48 4.94 -5.14 -4.65
CA PRO A 48 3.90 -4.26 -4.15
C PRO A 48 3.96 -2.89 -4.83
N SER A 49 2.81 -2.27 -5.06
CA SER A 49 2.73 -0.88 -5.54
C SER A 49 1.47 -0.18 -5.04
N VAL A 50 1.42 1.15 -5.18
CA VAL A 50 0.29 1.96 -4.70
C VAL A 50 -0.20 2.95 -5.74
N LYS A 51 -1.45 3.38 -5.59
CA LYS A 51 -2.04 4.51 -6.31
C LYS A 51 -2.82 5.41 -5.35
N TYR A 52 -2.57 6.71 -5.41
CA TYR A 52 -3.18 7.73 -4.55
C TYR A 52 -3.26 9.08 -5.30
N ASP A 53 -3.98 10.06 -4.77
CA ASP A 53 -3.94 11.44 -5.28
C ASP A 53 -2.64 12.11 -4.81
N GLU A 54 -1.80 12.57 -5.74
CA GLU A 54 -0.53 13.25 -5.46
C GLU A 54 -0.67 14.44 -4.48
N LYS A 55 -1.86 15.06 -4.38
CA LYS A 55 -2.15 16.10 -3.37
C LYS A 55 -2.02 15.62 -1.93
N MET A 56 -2.12 14.31 -1.68
CA MET A 56 -1.99 13.71 -0.35
C MET A 56 -0.53 13.57 0.09
N LYS A 57 0.44 13.63 -0.83
CA LYS A 57 1.85 13.39 -0.53
C LYS A 57 2.46 14.41 0.41
N ASN A 58 2.10 15.68 0.26
CA ASN A 58 2.55 16.78 1.11
C ASN A 58 1.39 17.76 1.32
N VAL A 59 0.62 17.58 2.40
CA VAL A 59 -0.63 18.31 2.61
C VAL A 59 -0.55 19.23 3.83
N ARG A 60 -1.13 20.42 3.69
CA ARG A 60 -1.38 21.35 4.80
C ARG A 60 -2.85 21.29 5.15
N LEU A 61 -3.16 20.96 6.39
CA LEU A 61 -4.50 20.70 6.87
C LEU A 61 -4.91 21.72 7.92
N LYS A 62 -6.19 22.02 8.03
CA LYS A 62 -6.72 22.92 9.06
C LYS A 62 -7.00 22.13 10.33
N SER A 63 -6.68 22.70 11.49
CA SER A 63 -7.08 22.09 12.78
C SER A 63 -8.61 21.92 12.87
N TYR A 64 -9.06 20.92 13.64
CA TYR A 64 -10.46 20.58 13.91
C TYR A 64 -11.29 20.06 12.73
N SER A 65 -10.71 19.92 11.52
CA SER A 65 -11.37 19.17 10.44
C SER A 65 -11.03 17.68 10.51
N GLU A 66 -11.85 16.85 9.87
CA GLU A 66 -11.49 15.45 9.59
C GLU A 66 -10.60 15.38 8.34
N TYR A 67 -9.66 14.45 8.32
CA TYR A 67 -8.84 14.14 7.15
C TYR A 67 -8.81 12.63 6.89
N ILE A 68 -8.90 12.26 5.62
CA ILE A 68 -8.83 10.88 5.15
C ILE A 68 -7.67 10.77 4.16
N LEU A 69 -6.76 9.84 4.45
CA LEU A 69 -5.67 9.43 3.57
C LEU A 69 -6.00 8.04 3.04
N ASP A 70 -6.53 7.95 1.82
CA ASP A 70 -6.86 6.69 1.16
C ASP A 70 -5.85 6.34 0.06
N VAL A 71 -5.46 5.06 0.03
CA VAL A 71 -4.44 4.55 -0.88
C VAL A 71 -4.89 3.21 -1.44
N LYS A 72 -4.88 3.07 -2.77
CA LYS A 72 -5.05 1.78 -3.45
C LYS A 72 -3.73 1.02 -3.43
N VAL A 73 -3.80 -0.28 -3.19
CA VAL A 73 -2.66 -1.18 -3.03
C VAL A 73 -2.75 -2.31 -4.05
N PHE A 74 -1.62 -2.65 -4.64
CA PHE A 74 -1.48 -3.72 -5.62
C PHE A 74 -0.26 -4.59 -5.29
N GLY A 75 -0.22 -5.79 -5.85
CA GLY A 75 0.86 -6.76 -5.68
C GLY A 75 0.30 -8.17 -5.53
N TYR A 76 1.10 -9.17 -5.90
CA TYR A 76 0.72 -10.57 -5.83
C TYR A 76 1.88 -11.42 -5.26
N PRO A 77 1.65 -12.32 -4.30
CA PRO A 77 0.48 -12.38 -3.41
C PRO A 77 0.14 -11.03 -2.77
N ALA A 78 -1.11 -10.88 -2.32
CA ALA A 78 -1.59 -9.66 -1.68
C ALA A 78 -0.62 -9.23 -0.56
N PRO A 79 -0.10 -8.00 -0.59
CA PRO A 79 0.95 -7.59 0.32
C PRO A 79 0.42 -7.39 1.75
N GLU A 80 1.25 -7.75 2.72
CA GLU A 80 1.04 -7.34 4.11
C GLU A 80 1.25 -5.83 4.25
N LEU A 81 0.41 -5.20 5.07
CA LEU A 81 0.32 -3.75 5.18
C LEU A 81 0.61 -3.27 6.60
N VAL A 82 1.47 -2.27 6.71
CA VAL A 82 1.75 -1.57 7.98
C VAL A 82 1.78 -0.07 7.76
N TRP A 83 1.03 0.66 8.57
CA TRP A 83 1.17 2.11 8.68
C TRP A 83 2.11 2.48 9.83
N LEU A 84 2.98 3.45 9.58
CA LEU A 84 3.83 4.05 10.59
C LEU A 84 3.58 5.56 10.65
N LYS A 85 3.64 6.15 11.85
CA LYS A 85 3.74 7.59 12.06
C LYS A 85 5.10 7.89 12.69
N ASN A 86 5.91 8.68 11.99
CA ASN A 86 7.27 9.05 12.42
C ASN A 86 8.13 7.82 12.78
N GLY A 87 8.04 6.77 11.96
CA GLY A 87 8.81 5.53 12.12
C GLY A 87 8.29 4.55 13.18
N LYS A 88 7.17 4.85 13.87
CA LYS A 88 6.53 3.93 14.81
C LYS A 88 5.22 3.40 14.25
N VAL A 89 4.89 2.14 14.51
CA VAL A 89 3.62 1.53 14.08
C VAL A 89 2.45 2.41 14.53
N LEU A 90 1.57 2.73 13.59
CA LEU A 90 0.37 3.52 13.84
C LEU A 90 -0.77 2.60 14.24
N GLU A 91 -1.13 2.65 15.51
CA GLU A 91 -2.26 1.90 16.05
C GLU A 91 -3.60 2.61 15.77
N SER A 92 -4.63 1.81 15.56
CA SER A 92 -5.99 2.32 15.42
C SER A 92 -6.56 2.75 16.79
N THR A 93 -7.15 3.93 16.85
CA THR A 93 -7.70 4.56 18.06
C THR A 93 -9.04 5.24 17.75
N LYS A 94 -9.69 5.85 18.75
CA LYS A 94 -10.90 6.67 18.53
C LYS A 94 -10.63 7.93 17.70
N HIS A 95 -9.42 8.47 17.81
CA HIS A 95 -8.95 9.69 17.13
C HIS A 95 -8.47 9.41 15.71
N THR A 96 -7.67 8.34 15.56
CA THR A 96 -7.07 7.89 14.31
C THR A 96 -7.52 6.48 13.99
N LEU A 97 -8.36 6.31 12.98
CA LEU A 97 -8.84 5.00 12.53
C LEU A 97 -7.98 4.51 11.36
N VAL A 98 -7.40 3.33 11.51
CA VAL A 98 -6.70 2.64 10.40
C VAL A 98 -7.61 1.56 9.83
N GLN A 99 -7.85 1.59 8.52
CA GLN A 99 -8.65 0.61 7.78
C GLN A 99 -7.78 -0.08 6.74
N MET A 100 -7.85 -1.41 6.71
CA MET A 100 -7.10 -2.24 5.76
C MET A 100 -8.08 -3.17 5.05
N ARG A 101 -7.99 -3.21 3.73
CA ARG A 101 -8.73 -4.09 2.82
C ARG A 101 -7.73 -4.74 1.87
N GLU A 102 -8.19 -5.72 1.10
CA GLU A 102 -7.35 -6.47 0.17
C GLU A 102 -6.69 -5.58 -0.91
N ASP A 103 -7.41 -4.59 -1.42
CA ASP A 103 -6.97 -3.71 -2.52
C ASP A 103 -6.70 -2.25 -2.09
N SER A 104 -6.84 -1.95 -0.80
CA SER A 104 -6.84 -0.57 -0.32
C SER A 104 -6.64 -0.43 1.18
N THR A 105 -6.14 0.74 1.58
CA THR A 105 -6.06 1.14 2.98
C THR A 105 -6.46 2.60 3.13
N ALA A 106 -6.96 2.96 4.31
CA ALA A 106 -7.20 4.35 4.66
C ALA A 106 -6.82 4.64 6.11
N ILE A 107 -6.34 5.86 6.34
CA ILE A 107 -6.25 6.45 7.68
C ILE A 107 -7.28 7.58 7.75
N THR A 108 -8.14 7.56 8.77
CA THR A 108 -9.04 8.68 9.10
C THR A 108 -8.59 9.32 10.40
N ILE A 109 -8.28 10.62 10.37
CA ILE A 109 -7.94 11.41 11.55
C ILE A 109 -9.09 12.38 11.80
N ARG A 110 -9.76 12.24 12.94
CA ARG A 110 -10.90 13.07 13.32
C ARG A 110 -10.41 14.30 14.07
N SER A 111 -11.03 15.45 13.85
CA SER A 111 -10.73 16.69 14.60
C SER A 111 -9.23 16.96 14.73
N LEU A 112 -8.55 17.17 13.60
CA LEU A 112 -7.09 17.31 13.52
C LEU A 112 -6.49 18.22 14.59
N GLU A 113 -5.39 17.76 15.18
CA GLU A 113 -4.57 18.49 16.13
C GLU A 113 -3.15 18.71 15.62
N ASN A 114 -2.40 19.65 16.20
CA ASN A 114 -1.01 19.90 15.80
C ASN A 114 -0.12 18.65 15.93
N THR A 115 -0.42 17.80 16.92
CA THR A 115 0.24 16.51 17.20
C THR A 115 0.02 15.47 16.09
N ASP A 116 -0.97 15.66 15.21
CA ASP A 116 -1.20 14.84 14.02
C ASP A 116 -0.21 15.14 12.89
N SER A 117 0.52 16.24 12.97
CA SER A 117 1.60 16.52 12.02
C SER A 117 2.69 15.45 12.09
N GLY A 118 3.24 15.10 10.93
CA GLY A 118 4.29 14.10 10.84
C GLY A 118 4.38 13.43 9.48
N THR A 119 5.26 12.45 9.41
CA THR A 119 5.37 11.57 8.24
C THR A 119 4.63 10.27 8.53
N TYR A 120 3.61 10.00 7.71
CA TYR A 120 2.86 8.77 7.70
C TYR A 120 3.45 7.87 6.60
N THR A 121 4.01 6.74 6.97
CA THR A 121 4.64 5.81 6.03
C THR A 121 3.75 4.59 5.85
N LEU A 122 3.33 4.32 4.63
CA LEU A 122 2.73 3.05 4.23
C LEU A 122 3.84 2.09 3.81
N GLN A 123 3.99 0.99 4.53
CA GLN A 123 4.91 -0.09 4.20
C GLN A 123 4.12 -1.31 3.72
N LEU A 124 4.50 -1.82 2.55
CA LEU A 124 3.93 -2.99 1.90
C LEU A 124 4.99 -4.06 1.74
N ASN A 125 4.66 -5.32 2.03
CA ASN A 125 5.59 -6.43 1.93
C ASN A 125 4.94 -7.66 1.30
N ASN A 126 5.60 -8.26 0.30
CA ASN A 126 5.28 -9.59 -0.20
C ASN A 126 6.57 -10.32 -0.65
N PRO A 127 6.49 -11.60 -1.08
CA PRO A 127 7.67 -12.34 -1.54
C PRO A 127 8.46 -11.72 -2.70
N ALA A 128 7.84 -10.87 -3.54
CA ALA A 128 8.54 -10.15 -4.61
C ALA A 128 9.26 -8.89 -4.11
N GLY A 129 8.96 -8.39 -2.90
CA GLY A 129 9.72 -7.32 -2.28
C GLY A 129 8.95 -6.47 -1.28
N THR A 130 9.59 -5.38 -0.87
CA THR A 130 9.06 -4.41 0.09
C THR A 130 9.06 -3.01 -0.52
N VAL A 131 7.95 -2.28 -0.38
CA VAL A 131 7.80 -0.88 -0.83
C VAL A 131 7.37 0.00 0.33
N LYS A 132 7.87 1.24 0.36
CA LYS A 132 7.49 2.26 1.35
C LYS A 132 7.07 3.55 0.64
N HIS A 133 5.97 4.15 1.11
CA HIS A 133 5.49 5.45 0.63
C HIS A 133 5.22 6.39 1.79
N ASP A 134 5.83 7.57 1.73
CA ASP A 134 5.70 8.61 2.75
C ASP A 134 4.68 9.68 2.36
N PHE A 135 3.82 10.02 3.31
CA PHE A 135 2.84 11.10 3.25
C PHE A 135 3.14 12.09 4.37
N LYS A 136 3.40 13.35 4.03
CA LYS A 136 3.73 14.40 5.00
C LYS A 136 2.51 15.25 5.28
N LEU A 137 2.05 15.21 6.53
CA LEU A 137 0.91 15.98 7.02
C LEU A 137 1.42 17.13 7.88
N PHE A 138 0.95 18.34 7.60
CA PHE A 138 1.21 19.53 8.40
C PHE A 138 -0.10 20.18 8.82
N VAL A 139 -0.43 20.11 10.11
CA VAL A 139 -1.66 20.70 10.65
C VAL A 139 -1.39 22.14 11.07
N LEU A 140 -2.17 23.06 10.49
CA LEU A 140 -2.13 24.49 10.78
C LEU A 140 -3.01 24.79 11.98
N GLY A 141 -2.39 25.36 13.02
CA GLY A 141 -3.12 25.94 14.15
C GLY A 141 -4.02 27.10 13.71
N MET A 142 -5.18 27.25 14.34
CA MET A 142 -6.05 28.39 14.12
C MET A 142 -5.51 29.60 14.88
N TYR A 143 -5.05 30.64 14.17
CA TYR A 143 -4.86 31.96 14.77
C TYR A 143 -6.19 32.71 14.69
N ILE A 144 -6.78 33.02 15.84
CA ILE A 144 -7.94 33.91 15.93
C ILE A 144 -7.40 35.34 15.90
N ASN A 145 -7.76 36.13 14.88
CA ASN A 145 -7.56 37.57 14.91
C ASN A 145 -8.61 38.19 15.85
N LEU A 146 -8.22 38.45 17.10
CA LEU A 146 -9.07 39.16 18.05
C LEU A 146 -8.98 40.67 17.77
N ILE A 147 -10.07 41.28 17.30
CA ILE A 147 -10.17 42.74 17.17
C ILE A 147 -11.05 43.26 18.31
N ILE A 148 -10.44 44.01 19.23
CA ILE A 148 -11.18 44.75 20.27
C ILE A 148 -11.34 46.19 19.78
N THR A 149 -12.57 46.62 19.49
CA THR A 149 -12.89 48.02 19.17
C THR A 149 -13.57 48.70 20.37
N ARG A 150 -13.13 49.93 20.70
CA ARG A 150 -13.82 50.80 21.67
C ARG A 150 -14.66 51.83 20.91
N ASN A 151 -15.97 51.77 21.05
CA ASN A 151 -16.85 52.83 20.54
C ASN A 151 -16.82 54.03 21.51
N ARG A 152 -16.49 55.23 21.01
CA ARG A 152 -16.75 56.47 21.75
C ARG A 152 -18.25 56.76 21.70
N LEU A 153 -18.83 57.05 22.86
CA LEU A 153 -20.16 57.65 22.93
C LEU A 153 -20.07 59.04 22.28
N LYS A 154 -21.03 59.36 21.40
CA LYS A 154 -21.18 60.72 20.89
C LYS A 154 -21.65 61.59 22.05
N GLU A 155 -20.89 62.61 22.41
CA GLU A 155 -21.35 63.66 23.31
C GLU A 155 -22.42 64.48 22.56
N ALA A 156 -23.53 64.75 23.28
CA ALA A 156 -24.74 65.37 22.76
C ALA A 156 -24.59 66.90 22.59
#